data_AF-A0A4Y2ULN7-F1
#
_entry.id   AF-A0A4Y2ULN7-F1
#
_cell.length_a   1.000
_cell.length_b   1.000
_cell.length_c   1.000
_cell.angle_alpha   90.00
_cell.angle_beta   90.00
_cell.angle_gamma   90.00
#
_symmetry.space_group_name_H-M   'P 1'
#
loop_
_entity.id
_entity.type
_entity.pdbx_description
1 polymer ?
#
loop_
_entity_poly.entity_id
_entity_poly.type
_entity_poly.pdbx_seq_one_letter_code
_entity_poly.pdbx_strand_id
1 'polypeptide(L)'
;MVIEQTLMRSMKSSGGLTGGRGVSDSVLAIWVGGSPTAVTICSSIEEFAGKVFSSGEQHIDFRVSRRKSDEQDTFKIYEWFVNHPPFPELPSLMSLSTGVIGNSKTNSYQALEIGTRMMKSFIGSNFGDIKQSKKNVVLPLVLCCHL
;
A
#
# COMPACT_ATOMS: atom_id res chain seq x y z
N MET A 1 9.05 -8.82 -10.97
CA MET A 1 8.22 -10.03 -11.18
C MET A 1 7.01 -9.93 -10.29
N VAL A 2 5.83 -10.35 -10.75
CA VAL A 2 4.62 -10.42 -9.92
C VAL A 2 4.68 -11.68 -9.06
N ILE A 3 4.06 -11.68 -7.87
CA ILE A 3 4.02 -12.81 -6.92
C ILE A 3 3.62 -14.12 -7.62
N GLU A 4 2.61 -14.06 -8.47
CA GLU A 4 2.15 -15.20 -9.27
C GLU A 4 3.25 -15.77 -10.17
N GLN A 5 4.02 -14.91 -10.85
CA GLN A 5 5.12 -15.37 -11.73
C GLN A 5 6.24 -16.03 -10.94
N THR A 6 6.56 -15.49 -9.77
CA THR A 6 7.58 -16.06 -8.87
C THR A 6 7.16 -17.46 -8.40
N LEU A 7 5.88 -17.62 -8.04
CA LEU A 7 5.34 -18.90 -7.58
C LEU A 7 5.20 -19.92 -8.74
N MET A 8 4.65 -19.49 -9.87
CA MET A 8 4.45 -20.32 -11.06
C MET A 8 5.78 -20.80 -11.67
N ARG A 9 6.85 -19.99 -11.61
CA ARG A 9 8.20 -20.40 -12.02
C ARG A 9 8.71 -21.59 -11.23
N SER A 10 8.50 -21.58 -9.90
CA SER A 10 8.87 -22.70 -9.03
C SER A 10 8.06 -23.97 -9.36
N MET A 11 6.75 -23.82 -9.62
CA MET A 11 5.86 -24.95 -9.95
C MET A 11 6.10 -25.57 -11.33
N LYS A 12 6.52 -24.77 -12.31
CA LYS A 12 6.76 -25.18 -13.71
C LYS A 12 8.22 -25.57 -13.99
N SER A 13 9.12 -25.45 -13.01
CA SER A 13 10.52 -25.87 -13.16
C SER A 13 10.63 -27.40 -13.27
N SER A 14 11.77 -27.91 -13.77
CA SER A 14 12.04 -29.35 -13.81
C SER A 14 12.04 -29.94 -12.40
N GLY A 15 11.14 -30.89 -12.11
CA GLY A 15 10.91 -31.41 -10.76
C GLY A 15 9.89 -30.60 -9.94
N GLY A 16 9.29 -29.57 -10.53
CA GLY A 16 8.17 -28.82 -9.98
C GLY A 16 6.84 -29.56 -10.08
N LEU A 17 5.83 -29.01 -9.43
CA LEU A 17 4.53 -29.63 -9.20
C LEU A 17 3.73 -29.93 -10.49
N THR A 18 4.02 -29.22 -11.59
CA THR A 18 3.25 -29.29 -12.84
C THR A 18 3.83 -30.24 -13.91
N GLY A 19 5.00 -30.84 -13.64
CA GLY A 19 5.75 -31.62 -14.63
C GLY A 19 5.53 -33.14 -14.63
N GLY A 20 4.62 -33.71 -13.82
CA GLY A 20 4.54 -35.17 -13.58
C GLY A 20 3.15 -35.74 -13.31
N ARG A 21 3.07 -37.07 -13.07
CA ARG A 21 1.83 -37.79 -12.72
C ARG A 21 1.57 -37.75 -11.21
N GLY A 22 0.37 -37.29 -10.82
CA GLY A 22 -0.22 -37.47 -9.49
C GLY A 22 0.59 -36.86 -8.34
N VAL A 23 0.31 -35.61 -7.98
CA VAL A 23 0.86 -34.98 -6.77
C VAL A 23 0.05 -35.49 -5.57
N SER A 24 0.70 -36.15 -4.61
CA SER A 24 0.04 -36.53 -3.35
C SER A 24 -0.14 -35.31 -2.44
N ASP A 25 -1.15 -35.33 -1.58
CA ASP A 25 -1.41 -34.25 -0.62
C ASP A 25 -0.21 -33.95 0.29
N SER A 26 0.58 -34.98 0.62
CA SER A 26 1.82 -34.83 1.39
C SER A 26 2.89 -34.02 0.65
N VAL A 27 3.05 -34.24 -0.66
CA VAL A 27 3.99 -33.48 -1.50
C VAL A 27 3.50 -32.05 -1.68
N LEU A 28 2.19 -31.86 -1.85
CA LEU A 28 1.59 -30.54 -1.91
C LEU A 28 1.82 -29.75 -0.62
N ALA A 29 1.61 -30.37 0.55
CA ALA A 29 1.82 -29.74 1.85
C ALA A 29 3.28 -29.31 2.08
N ILE A 30 4.24 -30.18 1.74
CA ILE A 30 5.68 -29.85 1.80
C ILE A 30 5.99 -28.69 0.87
N TRP A 31 5.44 -28.70 -0.34
CA TRP A 31 5.70 -27.66 -1.33
C TRP A 31 5.10 -26.31 -0.91
N VAL A 32 3.86 -26.28 -0.42
CA VAL A 32 3.21 -25.06 0.09
C VAL A 32 3.95 -24.51 1.31
N GLY A 33 4.40 -25.37 2.23
CA GLY A 33 5.16 -24.96 3.41
C GLY A 33 6.59 -24.51 3.11
N GLY A 34 7.25 -25.11 2.12
CA GLY A 34 8.66 -24.85 1.79
C GLY A 34 8.88 -23.76 0.74
N SER A 35 7.91 -23.51 -0.13
CA SER A 35 8.04 -22.57 -1.26
C SER A 35 8.39 -21.14 -0.85
N PRO A 36 7.81 -20.52 0.18
CA PRO A 36 8.14 -19.14 0.56
C PRO A 36 9.63 -18.97 0.89
N THR A 37 10.18 -19.90 1.65
CA THR A 37 11.60 -19.92 2.04
C THR A 37 12.50 -20.20 0.84
N ALA A 38 12.16 -21.20 0.03
CA ALA A 38 12.93 -21.55 -1.17
C ALA A 38 12.96 -20.41 -2.19
N VAL A 39 11.83 -19.74 -2.42
CA VAL A 39 11.74 -18.57 -3.32
C VAL A 39 12.68 -17.46 -2.87
N THR A 40 12.74 -17.18 -1.57
CA THR A 40 13.60 -16.12 -1.01
C THR A 40 15.07 -16.44 -1.27
N ILE A 41 15.49 -17.68 -1.01
CA ILE A 41 16.87 -18.14 -1.26
C ILE A 41 17.21 -18.07 -2.76
N CYS A 42 16.32 -18.56 -3.63
CA CYS A 42 16.52 -18.50 -5.07
C CYS A 42 16.65 -17.05 -5.56
N SER A 43 15.83 -16.12 -5.05
CA SER A 43 15.92 -14.69 -5.38
C SER A 43 17.26 -14.08 -4.95
N SER A 44 17.75 -14.39 -3.74
CA SER A 44 19.06 -13.91 -3.28
C SER A 44 20.22 -14.46 -4.11
N ILE A 45 20.14 -15.72 -4.55
CA ILE A 45 21.14 -16.33 -5.44
C ILE A 45 21.11 -15.68 -6.82
N GLU A 46 19.92 -15.39 -7.35
CA GLU A 46 19.74 -14.69 -8.63
C GLU A 46 20.35 -13.28 -8.61
N GLU A 47 20.09 -12.54 -7.53
CA GLU A 47 20.69 -11.23 -7.30
C GLU A 47 22.22 -11.32 -7.19
N PHE A 48 22.74 -12.25 -6.41
CA PHE A 48 24.18 -12.49 -6.27
C PHE A 48 24.86 -12.85 -7.60
N ALA A 49 24.20 -13.69 -8.42
CA ALA A 49 24.73 -14.12 -9.71
C ALA A 49 24.51 -13.08 -10.83
N GLY A 50 23.79 -11.98 -10.56
CA GLY A 50 23.40 -11.00 -11.57
C GLY A 50 22.51 -11.57 -12.67
N LYS A 51 21.79 -12.67 -12.40
CA LYS A 51 20.95 -13.37 -13.36
C LYS A 51 19.52 -13.44 -12.84
N VAL A 52 18.57 -12.98 -13.64
CA VAL A 52 17.15 -13.18 -13.36
C VAL A 52 16.63 -14.31 -14.24
N PHE A 53 16.22 -15.42 -13.63
CA PHE A 53 15.55 -16.49 -14.38
C PHE A 53 14.18 -16.00 -14.84
N SER A 54 14.04 -15.74 -16.15
CA SER A 54 12.79 -15.30 -16.78
C SER A 54 11.91 -16.45 -17.25
N SER A 55 12.23 -17.71 -16.87
CA SER A 55 11.54 -18.90 -17.36
C SER A 55 10.09 -18.95 -16.86
N GLY A 56 9.17 -18.39 -17.63
CA GLY A 56 7.73 -18.48 -17.41
C GLY A 56 6.97 -17.75 -18.49
N GLU A 57 5.81 -18.29 -18.87
CA GLU A 57 4.78 -17.50 -19.55
C GLU A 57 4.52 -16.25 -18.72
N GLN A 58 4.92 -15.10 -19.25
CA GLN A 58 4.56 -13.84 -18.64
C GLN A 58 3.04 -13.68 -18.77
N HIS A 59 2.39 -13.30 -17.67
CA HIS A 59 0.99 -12.88 -17.70
C HIS A 59 0.81 -11.89 -18.86
N ILE A 60 -0.24 -12.06 -19.65
CA ILE A 60 -0.44 -11.28 -20.89
C ILE A 60 -0.46 -9.76 -20.64
N ASP A 61 -0.85 -9.35 -19.43
CA ASP A 61 -0.89 -7.95 -19.01
C ASP A 61 0.47 -7.42 -18.54
N PHE A 62 1.45 -8.28 -18.27
CA PHE A 62 2.80 -7.86 -17.88
C PHE A 62 3.79 -7.78 -19.05
N ARG A 63 3.28 -7.92 -20.29
CA ARG A 63 4.07 -7.79 -21.51
C ARG A 63 4.76 -6.44 -21.58
N VAL A 64 5.94 -6.41 -22.22
CA VAL A 64 6.75 -5.18 -22.37
C VAL A 64 5.95 -4.05 -23.01
N SER A 65 5.09 -4.36 -23.99
CA SER A 65 4.21 -3.37 -24.62
C SER A 65 3.19 -2.77 -23.63
N ARG A 66 2.53 -3.60 -22.82
CA ARG A 66 1.58 -3.15 -21.80
C ARG A 66 2.26 -2.31 -20.74
N ARG A 67 3.40 -2.75 -20.23
CA ARG A 67 4.20 -1.97 -19.26
C ARG A 67 4.58 -0.59 -19.80
N LYS A 68 5.00 -0.52 -21.06
CA LYS A 68 5.34 0.74 -21.73
C LYS A 68 4.10 1.63 -21.90
N SER A 69 2.95 1.05 -22.24
CA SER A 69 1.68 1.80 -22.31
C SER A 69 1.24 2.31 -20.94
N ASP A 70 1.28 1.48 -19.91
CA ASP A 70 0.90 1.86 -18.54
C ASP A 70 1.79 2.98 -18.00
N GLU A 71 3.09 2.94 -18.30
CA GLU A 71 4.04 4.00 -17.96
C GLU A 71 3.70 5.32 -18.68
N GLN A 72 3.39 5.25 -19.98
CA GLN A 72 2.94 6.41 -20.75
C GLN A 72 1.61 6.97 -20.24
N ASP A 73 0.66 6.10 -19.88
CA ASP A 73 -0.65 6.52 -19.38
C ASP A 73 -0.55 7.11 -17.97
N THR A 74 0.34 6.58 -17.13
CA THR A 74 0.69 7.19 -15.84
C THR A 74 1.23 8.60 -16.03
N PHE A 75 2.11 8.80 -17.01
CA PHE A 75 2.65 10.12 -17.33
C PHE A 75 1.57 11.09 -17.83
N LYS A 76 0.64 10.63 -18.67
CA LYS A 76 -0.51 11.46 -19.12
C LYS A 76 -1.40 11.88 -17.96
N ILE A 77 -1.69 10.97 -17.03
CA ILE A 77 -2.49 11.28 -15.84
C ILE A 77 -1.75 12.32 -14.97
N TYR A 78 -0.44 12.15 -14.81
CA TYR A 78 0.39 13.12 -14.10
C TYR A 78 0.37 14.50 -14.76
N GLU A 79 0.63 14.59 -16.07
CA GLU A 79 0.53 15.86 -16.81
C GLU A 79 -0.86 16.49 -16.68
N TRP A 80 -1.92 15.67 -16.71
CA TRP A 80 -3.27 16.16 -16.53
C TRP A 80 -3.46 16.82 -15.16
N PHE A 81 -2.99 16.19 -14.07
CA PHE A 81 -3.05 16.75 -12.72
C PHE A 81 -2.17 17.98 -12.52
N VAL A 82 -1.02 18.07 -13.19
CA VAL A 82 -0.17 19.27 -13.15
C VAL A 82 -0.89 20.47 -13.78
N ASN A 83 -1.57 20.24 -14.91
CA ASN A 83 -2.33 21.28 -15.59
C ASN A 83 -3.68 21.58 -14.92
N HIS A 84 -4.24 20.61 -14.19
CA HIS A 84 -5.52 20.70 -13.50
C HIS A 84 -5.35 20.27 -12.04
N PRO A 85 -4.76 21.13 -11.19
CA PRO A 85 -4.51 20.79 -9.80
C PRO A 85 -5.84 20.44 -9.11
N PRO A 86 -6.01 19.20 -8.64
CA PRO A 86 -7.29 18.75 -8.06
C PRO A 86 -7.58 19.41 -6.71
N PHE A 87 -6.53 19.92 -6.05
CA PHE A 87 -6.59 20.59 -4.76
C PHE A 87 -5.96 21.98 -4.89
N PRO A 88 -6.72 23.00 -5.35
CA PRO A 88 -6.22 24.36 -5.36
C PRO A 88 -5.91 24.81 -3.93
N GLU A 89 -4.92 25.68 -3.76
CA GLU A 89 -4.66 26.31 -2.46
C GLU A 89 -5.85 27.21 -2.11
N LEU A 90 -6.70 26.72 -1.21
CA LEU A 90 -7.83 27.46 -0.69
C LEU A 90 -7.42 28.11 0.64
N PRO A 91 -7.87 29.36 0.91
CA PRO A 91 -7.59 30.05 2.18
C PRO A 91 -8.29 29.40 3.38
N SER A 92 -9.15 28.41 3.14
CA SER A 92 -9.97 27.76 4.15
C SER A 92 -9.97 26.25 3.92
N LEU A 93 -10.03 25.50 5.02
CA LEU A 93 -10.08 24.04 4.98
C LEU A 93 -11.43 23.60 4.44
N MET A 94 -11.47 22.78 3.39
CA MET A 94 -12.70 22.28 2.79
C MET A 94 -12.75 20.75 2.80
N SER A 95 -13.91 20.19 3.13
CA SER A 95 -14.18 18.76 2.96
C SER A 95 -14.41 18.45 1.48
N LEU A 96 -13.61 17.53 0.91
CA LEU A 96 -13.74 17.14 -0.50
C LEU A 96 -15.00 16.33 -0.80
N SER A 97 -15.54 15.61 0.20
CA SER A 97 -16.72 14.78 0.03
C SER A 97 -18.03 15.55 0.16
N THR A 98 -18.04 16.58 1.02
CA THR A 98 -19.26 17.32 1.37
C THR A 98 -19.24 18.79 0.97
N GLY A 99 -18.09 19.32 0.53
CA GLY A 99 -17.91 20.75 0.22
C GLY A 99 -17.93 21.67 1.45
N VAL A 100 -18.02 21.12 2.67
CA VAL A 100 -18.09 21.90 3.91
C VAL A 100 -16.80 22.66 4.13
N ILE A 101 -16.91 23.98 4.29
CA ILE A 101 -15.80 24.86 4.61
C ILE A 101 -15.69 25.02 6.13
N GLY A 102 -14.49 24.78 6.65
CA GLY A 102 -14.15 24.93 8.05
C GLY A 102 -14.15 26.38 8.50
N ASN A 103 -14.49 26.58 9.77
CA ASN A 103 -14.42 27.89 10.40
C ASN A 103 -12.99 28.17 10.91
N SER A 104 -12.75 29.37 11.44
CA SER A 104 -11.46 29.76 12.02
C SER A 104 -11.01 28.93 13.23
N LYS A 105 -11.91 28.12 13.80
CA LYS A 105 -11.62 27.22 14.93
C LYS A 105 -11.39 25.77 14.49
N THR A 106 -11.66 25.42 13.23
CA THR A 106 -11.45 24.07 12.71
C THR A 106 -9.95 23.81 12.58
N ASN A 107 -9.46 22.78 13.28
CA ASN A 107 -8.04 22.40 13.31
C ASN A 107 -7.83 20.93 12.92
N SER A 108 -8.77 20.33 12.17
CA SER A 108 -8.71 18.92 11.77
C SER A 108 -7.46 18.54 10.97
N TYR A 109 -6.88 19.48 10.23
CA TYR A 109 -5.61 19.28 9.52
C TYR A 109 -4.40 19.08 10.46
N GLN A 110 -4.51 19.48 11.74
CA GLN A 110 -3.46 19.33 12.76
C GLN A 110 -3.65 18.08 13.64
N ALA A 111 -4.54 17.15 13.25
CA ALA A 111 -4.91 16.03 14.09
C ALA A 111 -3.72 15.17 14.54
N LEU A 112 -2.79 14.91 13.63
CA LEU A 112 -1.58 14.14 13.91
C LEU A 112 -0.66 14.88 14.90
N GLU A 113 -0.45 16.17 14.71
CA GLU A 113 0.43 16.96 15.58
C GLU A 113 -0.15 17.09 16.99
N ILE A 114 -1.45 17.36 17.10
CA ILE A 114 -2.14 17.46 18.39
C ILE A 114 -2.17 16.10 19.08
N GLY A 115 -2.47 15.02 18.34
CA GLY A 115 -2.51 13.66 18.86
C GLY A 115 -1.14 13.19 19.36
N THR A 116 -0.07 13.42 18.60
CA THR A 116 1.29 13.06 19.01
C THR A 116 1.76 13.87 20.23
N ARG A 117 1.44 15.17 20.29
CA ARG A 117 1.71 16.01 21.46
C ARG A 117 0.98 15.50 22.70
N MET A 118 -0.28 15.11 22.56
CA MET A 118 -1.09 14.52 23.63
C MET A 118 -0.53 13.17 24.07
N MET A 119 -0.18 12.27 23.14
CA MET A 119 0.43 10.97 23.48
C MET A 119 1.74 11.13 24.24
N LYS A 120 2.59 12.08 23.85
CA LYS A 120 3.82 12.40 24.58
C LYS A 120 3.55 12.83 26.02
N SER A 121 2.46 13.57 26.28
CA SER A 121 2.09 13.98 27.63
C SER A 121 1.66 12.83 28.54
N PHE A 122 1.29 11.67 27.98
CA PHE A 122 0.90 10.49 28.75
C PHE A 122 2.08 9.61 29.12
N ILE A 123 3.25 9.82 28.50
CA ILE A 123 4.45 9.04 28.82
C ILE A 123 4.85 9.35 30.27
N GLY A 124 4.84 8.32 31.13
CA GLY A 124 5.16 8.44 32.56
C GLY A 124 3.99 8.81 33.47
N SER A 125 2.78 9.00 32.94
CA SER A 125 1.57 9.22 33.73
C SER A 125 0.81 7.91 33.97
N ASN A 126 0.15 7.76 35.12
CA ASN A 126 -0.74 6.62 35.36
C ASN A 126 -2.05 6.78 34.59
N PHE A 127 -2.67 5.67 34.20
CA PHE A 127 -3.92 5.67 33.41
C PHE A 127 -5.06 6.45 34.08
N GLY A 128 -5.18 6.39 35.42
CA GLY A 128 -6.22 7.10 36.17
C GLY A 128 -6.07 8.62 36.21
N ASP A 129 -4.86 9.13 35.95
CA ASP A 129 -4.56 10.56 35.97
C ASP A 129 -4.72 11.22 34.58
N ILE A 130 -4.93 10.40 33.54
CA ILE A 130 -5.14 10.88 32.18
C ILE A 130 -6.51 11.56 32.07
N LYS A 131 -6.51 12.89 31.96
CA LYS A 131 -7.71 13.68 31.67
C LYS A 131 -7.63 14.28 30.28
N GLN A 132 -8.61 13.99 29.44
CA GLN A 132 -8.75 14.62 28.13
C GLN A 132 -9.43 15.98 28.29
N SER A 133 -8.70 17.05 27.98
CA SER A 133 -9.24 18.41 27.96
C SER A 133 -9.80 18.75 26.59
N LYS A 134 -10.95 19.43 26.53
CA LYS A 134 -11.54 19.95 25.27
C LYS A 134 -10.58 20.87 24.50
N LYS A 135 -9.58 21.47 25.17
CA LYS A 135 -8.54 22.29 24.53
C LYS A 135 -7.54 21.47 23.72
N ASN A 136 -7.38 20.19 24.03
CA ASN A 136 -6.46 19.26 23.39
C ASN A 136 -7.18 18.33 22.40
N VAL A 137 -8.47 18.57 22.13
CA VAL A 137 -9.27 17.81 21.19
C VAL A 137 -9.33 18.55 19.86
N VAL A 138 -9.19 17.79 18.78
CA VAL A 138 -9.29 18.27 17.41
C VAL A 138 -10.76 18.50 17.07
N LEU A 139 -11.07 19.66 16.50
CA LEU A 139 -12.40 20.02 16.04
C LEU A 139 -12.57 19.57 14.57
N PRO A 140 -13.50 18.64 14.29
CA PRO A 140 -13.74 18.16 12.94
C PRO A 140 -14.43 19.22 12.06
N LEU A 141 -14.34 19.04 10.74
CA LEU A 141 -15.22 19.70 9.78
C LEU A 141 -16.61 19.08 9.92
N VAL A 142 -17.52 19.78 10.60
CA VAL A 142 -18.91 19.35 10.75
C VAL A 142 -19.79 20.25 9.89
N LEU A 143 -20.78 19.67 9.20
CA LEU A 143 -21.94 20.47 8.80
C LEU A 143 -22.51 21.08 10.07
N CYS A 144 -22.55 22.41 10.17
CA CYS A 144 -23.55 23.04 11.02
C CYS A 144 -24.91 22.68 10.40
N CYS A 145 -25.47 21.53 10.74
CA CYS A 145 -26.91 21.34 10.68
C CYS A 145 -27.49 22.25 11.77
N HIS A 146 -27.69 23.52 11.43
CA HIS A 146 -28.75 24.32 12.04
C HIS A 146 -30.01 24.01 11.23
N LEU A 147 -30.71 22.95 11.67
CA LEU A 147 -32.14 22.79 11.49
C LEU A 147 -32.81 23.10 12.82
#